data_AF-A0A820W5L0-F1
#
_entry.id   AF-A0A820W5L0-F1
#
_cell.length_a   1.000
_cell.length_b   1.000
_cell.length_c   1.000
_cell.angle_alpha   90.00
_cell.angle_beta   90.00
_cell.angle_gamma   90.00
#
_symmetry.space_group_name_H-M   'P 1'
#
loop_
_entity.id
_entity.type
_entity.pdbx_description
1 polymer ?
#
loop_
_entity_poly.entity_id
_entity_poly.type
_entity_poly.pdbx_seq_one_letter_code
_entity_poly.pdbx_strand_id
1 'polypeptide(L)'
;TDKELLFEYCPREDMNVNILEEISHYKRFCFPELNSTPKNSDELLNDQSTYIFTRTHSNGQIEYGYCRRLIKTHNHIASFPLVFCIVSIYPYFQLYDAILAELITGKYNY
;
A
#
# COMPACT_ATOMS: atom_id res chain seq x y z
N THR A 1 -20.33 1.58 -8.63
CA THR A 1 -19.27 2.59 -8.39
C THR A 1 -18.57 2.18 -7.12
N ASP A 2 -17.46 1.46 -7.26
CA ASP A 2 -16.65 1.03 -6.12
C ASP A 2 -16.12 2.26 -5.40
N LYS A 3 -16.45 2.36 -4.11
CA LYS A 3 -16.01 3.46 -3.25
C LYS A 3 -14.63 3.11 -2.74
N GLU A 4 -13.59 3.60 -3.40
CA GLU A 4 -12.21 3.56 -2.89
C GLU A 4 -12.07 4.51 -1.70
N LEU A 5 -11.55 4.01 -0.58
CA LEU A 5 -11.31 4.81 0.62
C LEU A 5 -9.82 4.86 0.90
N LEU A 6 -9.24 6.04 0.72
CA LEU A 6 -7.83 6.31 1.00
C LEU A 6 -7.72 6.98 2.37
N PHE A 7 -6.99 6.37 3.28
CA PHE A 7 -6.68 6.96 4.57
C PHE A 7 -5.22 7.40 4.58
N GLU A 8 -5.00 8.69 4.79
CA GLU A 8 -3.68 9.30 4.77
C GLU A 8 -3.27 9.73 6.18
N TYR A 9 -1.99 9.55 6.49
CA TYR A 9 -1.36 10.18 7.64
C TYR A 9 -0.04 10.79 7.17
N CYS A 10 -0.04 12.10 6.97
CA CYS A 10 1.17 12.89 6.75
C CYS A 10 1.40 13.76 7.99
N PRO A 11 2.56 13.66 8.67
CA PRO A 11 2.84 14.47 9.86
C PRO A 11 3.07 15.96 9.57
N ARG A 12 2.92 16.43 8.32
CA ARG A 12 3.04 17.84 7.94
C ARG A 12 1.66 18.44 7.64
N GLU A 13 1.32 19.50 8.36
CA GLU A 13 0.02 20.19 8.30
C GLU A 13 -0.19 21.06 7.04
N ASP A 14 0.84 21.24 6.20
CA ASP A 14 0.75 22.03 4.98
C ASP A 14 0.15 21.20 3.83
N MET A 15 -1.18 21.12 3.79
CA MET A 15 -1.94 20.53 2.69
C MET A 15 -1.69 21.30 1.39
N ASN A 16 -0.69 20.87 0.63
CA ASN A 16 -0.36 21.36 -0.69
C ASN A 16 -1.00 20.44 -1.75
N VAL A 17 -1.59 21.02 -2.81
CA VAL A 17 -2.22 20.29 -3.93
C VAL A 17 -1.28 19.24 -4.56
N ASN A 18 0.04 19.47 -4.48
CA ASN A 18 1.08 18.54 -4.92
C ASN A 18 1.03 17.17 -4.21
N ILE A 19 0.55 17.11 -2.96
CA ILE A 19 0.51 15.87 -2.17
C ILE A 19 -0.51 14.88 -2.77
N LEU A 20 -1.68 15.35 -3.21
CA LEU A 20 -2.72 14.48 -3.80
C LEU A 20 -2.28 13.87 -5.13
N GLU A 21 -1.59 14.65 -5.96
CA GLU A 21 -1.03 14.17 -7.22
C GLU A 21 0.09 13.14 -6.96
N GLU A 22 0.95 13.41 -5.97
CA GLU A 22 1.99 12.49 -5.54
C GLU A 22 1.40 11.15 -5.04
N ILE A 23 0.34 11.19 -4.24
CA ILE A 23 -0.31 9.99 -3.71
C ILE A 23 -1.00 9.16 -4.79
N SER A 24 -1.50 9.81 -5.85
CA SER A 24 -2.07 9.10 -7.00
C SER A 24 -1.07 8.14 -7.66
N HIS A 25 0.24 8.46 -7.61
CA HIS A 25 1.28 7.58 -8.12
C HIS A 25 1.45 6.33 -7.25
N TYR A 26 1.37 6.45 -5.92
CA TYR A 26 1.48 5.31 -5.01
C TYR A 26 0.36 4.30 -5.16
N LYS A 27 -0.85 4.73 -5.54
CA LYS A 27 -1.98 3.82 -5.79
C LYS A 27 -1.63 2.70 -6.78
N ARG A 28 -0.90 3.04 -7.84
CA ARG A 28 -0.49 2.07 -8.86
C ARG A 28 0.55 1.08 -8.36
N PHE A 29 1.35 1.45 -7.36
CA PHE A 29 2.30 0.57 -6.71
C PHE A 29 1.67 -0.29 -5.61
N CYS A 30 0.54 0.15 -5.02
CA CYS A 30 -0.22 -0.65 -4.06
C CYS A 30 -0.90 -1.87 -4.72
N PHE A 31 -1.34 -1.72 -5.97
CA PHE A 31 -2.02 -2.77 -6.74
C PHE A 31 -1.44 -2.89 -8.16
N PRO A 32 -0.18 -3.36 -8.30
CA PRO A 32 0.50 -3.42 -9.59
C PRO A 32 -0.23 -4.28 -10.62
N GLU A 33 -0.98 -5.29 -10.18
CA GLU A 33 -1.75 -6.20 -11.02
C GLU A 33 -2.92 -5.55 -11.75
N LEU A 34 -3.49 -4.45 -11.22
CA LEU A 34 -4.58 -3.72 -11.88
C LEU A 34 -4.16 -3.07 -13.20
N ASN A 35 -2.84 -2.96 -13.43
CA ASN A 35 -2.28 -2.42 -14.67
C ASN A 35 -1.98 -3.52 -15.72
N SER A 36 -2.15 -4.80 -15.38
CA SER A 36 -1.85 -5.93 -16.27
C SER A 36 -3.12 -6.45 -16.95
N THR A 37 -3.02 -6.83 -18.23
CA THR A 37 -4.11 -7.55 -18.92
C THR A 37 -4.33 -8.90 -18.24
N PRO A 38 -5.58 -9.32 -18.02
CA PRO A 38 -5.87 -10.44 -17.12
C PRO A 38 -5.31 -11.73 -17.72
N LYS A 39 -4.25 -12.26 -17.09
CA LYS A 39 -3.80 -13.63 -17.27
C LYS A 39 -4.11 -14.36 -15.97
N ASN A 40 -5.13 -15.22 -16.02
CA ASN A 40 -5.50 -16.23 -15.02
C ASN A 40 -5.56 -15.70 -13.56
N SER A 41 -6.73 -15.19 -13.20
CA SER A 41 -7.00 -14.29 -12.07
C SER A 41 -7.14 -14.92 -10.68
N ASP A 42 -6.99 -16.23 -10.51
CA ASP A 42 -7.37 -16.89 -9.25
C ASP A 42 -6.22 -17.13 -8.26
N GLU A 43 -4.95 -17.10 -8.68
CA GLU A 43 -3.81 -17.40 -7.77
C GLU A 43 -3.13 -16.17 -7.16
N LEU A 44 -3.27 -14.98 -7.73
CA LEU A 44 -2.56 -13.76 -7.27
C LEU A 44 -3.16 -13.12 -6.01
N LEU A 45 -4.39 -13.49 -5.65
CA LEU A 45 -5.15 -12.86 -4.56
C LEU A 45 -5.10 -13.64 -3.24
N ASN A 46 -4.15 -14.55 -3.05
CA ASN A 46 -4.11 -15.40 -1.85
C ASN A 46 -2.85 -15.26 -0.99
N ASP A 47 -1.92 -14.38 -1.37
CA ASP A 47 -0.70 -14.19 -0.61
C ASP A 47 -0.80 -12.93 0.26
N GLN A 48 -0.67 -13.10 1.58
CA GLN A 48 -0.34 -11.99 2.50
C GLN A 48 1.09 -11.52 2.20
N SER A 49 1.28 -10.99 1.01
CA SER A 49 2.59 -10.64 0.50
C SER A 49 2.98 -9.29 1.08
N THR A 50 4.04 -9.31 1.87
CA THR A 50 4.83 -8.10 2.15
C THR A 50 5.74 -7.88 0.94
N TYR A 51 5.75 -6.67 0.39
CA TYR A 51 6.54 -6.35 -0.80
C TYR A 51 7.09 -4.94 -0.71
N ILE A 52 8.12 -4.68 -1.52
CA ILE A 52 8.81 -3.40 -1.56
C ILE A 52 8.84 -2.90 -2.99
N PHE A 53 8.44 -1.66 -3.21
CA PHE A 53 8.67 -0.95 -4.47
C PHE A 53 9.69 0.17 -4.28
N THR A 54 10.31 0.60 -5.38
CA THR A 54 11.20 1.77 -5.40
C THR A 54 10.70 2.79 -6.42
N ARG A 55 10.66 4.05 -6.02
CA ARG A 55 10.40 5.19 -6.91
C ARG A 55 11.68 5.99 -7.06
N THR A 56 12.12 6.16 -8.29
CA THR A 56 13.30 6.98 -8.61
C THR A 56 12.83 8.36 -9.08
N HIS A 57 13.28 9.41 -8.39
CA HIS A 57 13.04 10.79 -8.78
C HIS A 57 13.96 11.21 -9.92
N SER A 58 13.62 12.29 -10.62
CA SER A 58 14.41 12.80 -11.75
C SER A 58 15.84 13.22 -11.36
N ASN A 59 16.08 13.55 -10.09
CA ASN A 59 17.39 13.85 -9.53
C ASN A 59 18.20 12.60 -9.13
N GLY A 60 17.68 11.39 -9.38
CA GLY A 60 18.31 10.13 -9.00
C GLY A 60 18.09 9.70 -7.55
N GLN A 61 17.37 10.49 -6.74
CA GLN A 61 16.98 10.08 -5.40
C GLN A 61 16.02 8.89 -5.45
N ILE A 62 16.23 7.92 -4.57
CA ILE A 62 15.40 6.72 -4.45
C ILE A 62 14.54 6.84 -3.20
N GLU A 63 13.27 6.54 -3.36
CA GLU A 63 12.31 6.36 -2.29
C GLU A 63 11.78 4.92 -2.29
N TYR A 64 11.58 4.37 -1.11
CA TYR A 64 11.15 3.00 -0.89
C TYR A 64 9.72 2.99 -0.37
N GLY A 65 8.86 2.17 -0.97
CA GLY A 65 7.54 1.85 -0.45
C GLY A 65 7.53 0.45 0.13
N TYR A 66 7.45 0.33 1.46
CA TYR A 66 7.31 -0.94 2.17
C TYR A 66 5.83 -1.22 2.42
N CYS A 67 5.28 -2.25 1.77
CA CYS A 67 3.85 -2.49 1.72
C CYS A 67 3.46 -3.88 2.24
N ARG A 68 2.31 -3.95 2.91
CA ARG A 68 1.69 -5.20 3.35
C ARG A 68 0.24 -5.27 2.88
N ARG A 69 -0.08 -6.30 2.12
CA ARG A 69 -1.43 -6.58 1.63
C ARG A 69 -2.19 -7.47 2.61
N LEU A 70 -3.41 -7.07 2.91
CA LEU A 70 -4.36 -7.80 3.73
C LEU A 70 -5.50 -8.31 2.86
N ILE A 71 -5.69 -9.62 2.91
CA ILE A 71 -6.76 -10.32 2.19
C ILE A 71 -7.63 -10.93 3.27
N LYS A 72 -8.83 -10.40 3.45
CA LYS A 72 -9.80 -10.99 4.39
C LYS A 72 -10.48 -12.16 3.71
N THR A 73 -10.16 -13.38 4.17
CA THR A 73 -10.92 -14.59 3.87
C THR A 73 -11.85 -14.89 5.05
N HIS A 74 -12.96 -14.15 5.17
CA HIS A 74 -14.03 -14.54 6.10
C HIS A 74 -15.40 -14.41 5.42
N ASN A 75 -16.04 -15.57 5.24
CA ASN A 75 -17.45 -15.82 4.93
C ASN A 75 -18.19 -14.75 4.09
N HIS A 76 -18.13 -14.93 2.77
CA HIS A 76 -19.18 -14.58 1.79
C HIS A 76 -19.66 -13.12 1.64
N ILE A 77 -19.00 -12.14 2.24
CA ILE A 77 -19.25 -10.72 1.93
C ILE A 77 -17.95 -10.15 1.36
N ALA A 78 -17.99 -9.76 0.09
CA ALA A 78 -16.85 -9.30 -0.71
C ALA A 78 -15.91 -8.40 0.11
N SER A 79 -14.74 -8.94 0.44
CA SER A 79 -13.71 -8.23 1.16
C SER A 79 -12.79 -7.56 0.15
N PHE A 80 -12.80 -6.23 0.10
CA PHE A 80 -11.87 -5.49 -0.77
C PHE A 80 -10.44 -5.67 -0.26
N PRO A 81 -9.47 -5.94 -1.15
CA PRO A 81 -8.07 -6.06 -0.75
C PRO A 81 -7.61 -4.71 -0.20
N LEU A 82 -6.94 -4.75 0.96
CA LEU A 82 -6.45 -3.55 1.62
C LEU A 82 -4.93 -3.60 1.70
N VAL A 83 -4.27 -2.47 1.45
CA VAL A 83 -2.80 -2.38 1.46
C VAL A 83 -2.39 -1.26 2.40
N PHE A 84 -1.50 -1.58 3.34
CA PHE A 84 -0.77 -0.59 4.13
C PHE A 84 0.61 -0.39 3.52
N CYS A 85 1.01 0.85 3.26
CA CYS A 85 2.33 1.17 2.75
C CYS A 85 2.98 2.29 3.57
N ILE A 86 4.26 2.11 3.91
CA ILE A 86 5.13 3.16 4.43
C ILE A 86 6.06 3.57 3.31
N VAL A 87 6.01 4.84 2.94
CA VAL A 87 6.87 5.43 1.90
C VAL A 87 7.94 6.29 2.56
N SER A 88 9.21 6.02 2.25
CA SER A 88 10.33 6.73 2.86
C SER A 88 11.58 6.70 1.99
N ILE A 89 12.39 7.75 2.07
CA ILE A 89 13.75 7.78 1.50
C ILE A 89 14.76 6.92 2.30
N TYR A 90 14.38 6.46 3.50
CA TYR A 90 15.21 5.62 4.34
C TYR A 90 14.80 4.14 4.22
N PRO A 91 15.73 3.18 4.16
CA PRO A 91 15.41 1.77 4.02
C PRO A 91 15.32 1.04 5.38
N TYR A 92 14.57 1.57 6.35
CA TYR A 92 14.43 0.95 7.68
C TYR A 92 13.37 -0.17 7.71
N PHE A 93 13.51 -1.18 6.85
CA PHE A 93 12.47 -2.19 6.61
C PHE A 93 12.02 -2.96 7.85
N GLN A 94 12.93 -3.32 8.76
CA GLN A 94 12.58 -3.99 10.00
C GLN A 94 11.70 -3.13 10.92
N LEU A 95 11.96 -1.82 10.96
CA LEU A 95 11.14 -0.87 11.70
C LEU A 95 9.76 -0.73 11.04
N TYR A 96 9.73 -0.63 9.71
CA TYR A 96 8.47 -0.56 8.95
C TYR A 96 7.61 -1.80 9.16
N ASP A 97 8.24 -2.98 9.21
CA ASP A 97 7.56 -4.23 9.51
C ASP A 97 6.87 -4.21 10.88
N ALA A 98 7.59 -3.77 11.91
CA ALA A 98 7.06 -3.63 13.27
C ALA A 98 5.92 -2.61 13.34
N ILE A 99 6.09 -1.44 12.71
CA ILE A 99 5.04 -0.40 12.65
C ILE A 99 3.79 -0.95 11.96
N LEU A 100 3.94 -1.61 10.81
CA LEU A 100 2.81 -2.18 10.10
C LEU A 100 2.15 -3.31 10.89
N ALA A 101 2.91 -4.16 11.57
CA ALA A 101 2.36 -5.21 12.44
C ALA A 101 1.47 -4.62 13.54
N GLU A 102 1.94 -3.58 14.22
CA GLU A 102 1.18 -2.89 15.28
C GLU A 102 -0.06 -2.18 14.73
N LEU A 103 0.07 -1.45 13.61
CA LEU A 103 -1.06 -0.75 12.98
C LEU A 103 -2.17 -1.71 12.54
N ILE A 104 -1.78 -2.86 12.00
CA ILE A 104 -2.69 -3.88 11.50
C ILE A 104 -3.36 -4.58 12.67
N THR A 105 -2.60 -5.04 13.66
CA THR A 105 -3.13 -5.73 14.85
C THR A 105 -4.04 -4.82 15.67
N GLY A 106 -3.66 -3.56 15.90
CA GLY A 106 -4.41 -2.61 16.72
C GLY A 106 -5.72 -2.12 16.09
N LYS A 107 -5.85 -2.09 14.76
CA LYS A 107 -7.08 -1.68 14.05
C LYS A 107 -7.93 -2.85 13.56
N TYR A 108 -7.32 -3.97 13.25
CA TYR A 108 -7.96 -5.15 12.70
C TYR A 108 -7.59 -6.31 13.63
N ASN A 109 -8.34 -6.46 14.73
CA ASN A 109 -8.24 -7.65 15.57
C ASN A 109 -8.45 -8.88 14.67
N TYR A 110 -7.36 -9.59 14.35
CA TYR A 110 -7.38 -10.91 13.74
C TYR A 110 -7.60 -11.96 14.81
#